data_AF-A0AAW8U228-F1
#
_entry.id   AF-A0AAW8U228-F1
#
_cell.length_a   1.000
_cell.length_b   1.000
_cell.length_c   1.000
_cell.angle_alpha   90.00
_cell.angle_beta   90.00
_cell.angle_gamma   90.00
#
_symmetry.space_group_name_H-M   'P 1'
#
loop_
_entity.id
_entity.type
_entity.pdbx_description
1 polymer ?
#
loop_
_entity_poly.entity_id
_entity_poly.type
_entity_poly.pdbx_seq_one_letter_code
_entity_poly.pdbx_strand_id
1 'polypeptide(L)'
;MQKQLVKGIAIAVVAVGAIGVCYGGYKVNGQRQYEQRVEYANKAIDKSQSELAAIAETINQFYEDEGKVFLRGDLLDSDIAAARTKLDSVKANAEEYGIQSDDLKDGATAIIEKKKQLTEELDKAQDKQLIQTQTNNLFENPVSSWKQAVNDVVIKEDTRDDTLGQVRESLKLSKIEDGWSAVVLEYLDFANAQVARVNEIETSVQSMLQEGKVTEAATYEGYLNLANSISQVRNQALKDKFTTDLTTIGNQLNSTSSTASNSTDWSSSYDDGTSATDNEGNTATDSDSGYQEDEENYY
;
A
#
# COMPACT_ATOMS: atom_id res chain seq x y z
N MET A 1 -34.03 18.68 18.98
CA MET A 1 -32.93 19.68 19.03
C MET A 1 -31.64 18.87 19.05
N GLN A 2 -30.63 19.01 18.19
CA GLN A 2 -30.24 19.95 17.14
C GLN A 2 -29.68 19.12 15.98
N LYS A 3 -29.97 19.53 14.75
CA LYS A 3 -29.36 19.00 13.52
C LYS A 3 -28.63 20.16 12.84
N GLN A 4 -27.45 19.83 12.31
CA GLN A 4 -26.79 20.42 11.14
C GLN A 4 -26.12 21.79 11.34
N LEU A 5 -24.82 21.83 11.06
CA LEU A 5 -24.16 22.91 10.30
C LEU A 5 -22.74 22.43 9.90
N VAL A 6 -22.68 21.50 8.94
CA VAL A 6 -21.47 21.31 8.12
C VAL A 6 -21.48 22.45 7.11
N LYS A 7 -20.52 23.38 7.21
CA LYS A 7 -20.32 24.47 6.26
C LYS A 7 -19.78 23.88 4.96
N GLY A 8 -20.67 23.58 4.02
CA GLY A 8 -20.29 23.29 2.63
C GLY A 8 -19.78 24.56 1.97
N ILE A 9 -18.56 24.52 1.44
CA ILE A 9 -17.99 25.56 0.58
C ILE A 9 -18.77 25.55 -0.73
N ALA A 10 -19.57 26.59 -0.95
CA ALA A 10 -20.31 26.77 -2.19
C ALA A 10 -19.33 27.08 -3.34
N ILE A 11 -19.18 26.15 -4.27
CA ILE A 11 -18.42 26.35 -5.50
C ILE A 11 -19.29 27.20 -6.44
N ALA A 12 -18.97 28.48 -6.56
CA ALA A 12 -19.51 29.34 -7.61
C ALA A 12 -18.81 29.01 -8.94
N VAL A 13 -19.49 28.26 -9.81
CA VAL A 13 -19.08 28.07 -11.21
C VAL A 13 -19.56 29.28 -12.02
N VAL A 14 -18.65 30.20 -12.34
CA VAL A 14 -18.90 31.26 -13.32
C VAL A 14 -18.49 30.72 -14.69
N ALA A 15 -19.45 30.11 -15.40
CA ALA A 15 -19.28 29.74 -16.80
C ALA A 15 -19.49 30.99 -17.68
N VAL A 16 -18.44 31.44 -18.36
CA VAL A 16 -18.48 32.45 -19.43
C VAL A 16 -17.62 31.91 -20.58
N GLY A 17 -18.09 31.71 -21.80
CA GLY A 17 -19.38 32.00 -22.40
C GLY A 17 -19.44 31.42 -23.82
N ALA A 18 -20.65 31.41 -24.37
CA ALA A 18 -20.96 31.02 -25.73
C ALA A 18 -20.66 32.14 -26.75
N ILE A 19 -20.44 31.77 -28.01
CA ILE A 19 -21.30 32.05 -29.19
C ILE A 19 -20.53 31.73 -30.49
N GLY A 20 -21.22 31.10 -31.44
CA GLY A 20 -20.70 30.75 -32.75
C GLY A 20 -21.18 31.62 -33.92
N VAL A 21 -20.60 31.27 -35.07
CA VAL A 21 -21.06 31.30 -36.48
C VAL A 21 -21.38 32.65 -37.17
N CYS A 22 -20.65 32.98 -38.25
CA CYS A 22 -21.11 32.84 -39.65
C CYS A 22 -20.24 33.61 -40.68
N TYR A 23 -19.77 32.85 -41.67
CA TYR A 23 -19.11 33.20 -42.93
C TYR A 23 -19.98 34.14 -43.80
N GLY A 24 -19.52 35.35 -44.15
CA GLY A 24 -20.22 36.20 -45.13
C GLY A 24 -19.86 37.69 -45.14
N GLY A 25 -18.60 38.04 -45.45
CA GLY A 25 -18.19 39.45 -45.58
C GLY A 25 -16.72 39.63 -45.96
N TYR A 26 -16.23 38.83 -46.91
CA TYR A 26 -14.81 38.61 -47.21
C TYR A 26 -14.11 39.80 -47.90
N LYS A 27 -13.75 40.86 -47.17
CA LYS A 27 -12.43 41.55 -47.25
C LYS A 27 -12.34 42.78 -46.35
N VAL A 28 -13.39 43.59 -46.28
CA VAL A 28 -13.44 44.78 -45.38
C VAL A 28 -13.92 44.40 -43.98
N ASN A 29 -14.74 43.35 -43.86
CA ASN A 29 -15.18 42.81 -42.55
C ASN A 29 -14.06 42.05 -41.84
N GLY A 30 -13.08 41.50 -42.58
CA GLY A 30 -12.00 40.68 -42.03
C GLY A 30 -11.07 41.46 -41.09
N GLN A 31 -10.70 42.69 -41.46
CA GLN A 31 -9.89 43.58 -40.63
C GLN A 31 -10.63 44.02 -39.35
N ARG A 32 -11.89 44.46 -39.46
CA ARG A 32 -12.70 44.83 -38.28
C ARG A 32 -12.95 43.65 -37.33
N GLN A 33 -13.21 42.46 -37.87
CA GLN A 33 -13.34 41.26 -37.05
C GLN A 33 -12.00 40.88 -36.39
N TYR A 34 -10.88 41.11 -37.07
CA TYR A 34 -9.55 40.87 -36.51
C TYR A 34 -9.24 41.85 -35.38
N GLU A 35 -9.44 43.15 -35.60
CA GLU A 35 -9.28 44.18 -34.56
C GLU A 35 -10.18 43.92 -33.35
N GLN A 36 -11.43 43.48 -33.56
CA GLN A 36 -12.32 43.06 -32.47
C GLN A 36 -11.78 41.83 -31.72
N ARG A 37 -11.19 40.85 -32.41
CA ARG A 37 -10.54 39.69 -31.78
C ARG A 37 -9.32 40.12 -30.97
N VAL A 38 -8.51 41.06 -31.46
CA VAL A 38 -7.36 41.63 -30.75
C VAL A 38 -7.82 42.38 -29.49
N GLU A 39 -8.83 43.25 -29.61
CA GLU A 39 -9.37 43.97 -28.45
C GLU A 39 -9.96 43.02 -27.40
N TYR A 40 -10.72 42.02 -27.84
CA TYR A 40 -11.27 41.00 -26.98
C TYR A 40 -10.18 40.18 -26.29
N ALA A 41 -9.16 39.73 -27.02
CA ALA A 41 -8.02 39.01 -26.48
C ALA A 41 -7.31 39.84 -25.41
N ASN A 42 -7.02 41.12 -25.67
CA ASN A 42 -6.32 41.98 -24.72
C ASN A 42 -7.12 42.23 -23.43
N LYS A 43 -8.45 42.41 -23.53
CA LYS A 43 -9.35 42.45 -22.37
C LYS A 43 -9.40 41.11 -21.63
N ALA A 44 -9.43 40.01 -22.35
CA ALA A 44 -9.43 38.68 -21.76
C ALA A 44 -8.12 38.41 -21.01
N ILE A 45 -6.95 38.85 -21.52
CA ILE A 45 -5.66 38.70 -20.81
C ILE A 45 -5.66 39.45 -19.47
N ASP A 46 -6.30 40.62 -19.35
CA ASP A 46 -6.45 41.31 -18.04
C ASP A 46 -7.25 40.45 -17.06
N LYS A 47 -8.34 39.85 -17.54
CA LYS A 47 -9.18 38.96 -16.74
C LYS A 47 -8.42 37.68 -16.35
N SER A 48 -7.67 37.10 -17.29
CA SER A 48 -6.86 35.90 -17.08
C SER A 48 -5.88 36.08 -15.92
N GLN A 49 -5.32 37.28 -15.72
CA GLN A 49 -4.44 37.53 -14.58
C GLN A 49 -5.13 37.28 -13.23
N SER A 50 -6.35 37.82 -13.07
CA SER A 50 -7.14 37.63 -11.84
C SER A 50 -7.62 36.18 -11.67
N GLU A 51 -7.98 35.51 -12.76
CA GLU A 51 -8.41 34.11 -12.76
C GLU A 51 -7.26 33.17 -12.38
N LEU A 52 -6.07 33.36 -12.95
CA LEU A 52 -4.88 32.58 -12.61
C LEU A 52 -4.44 32.81 -11.15
N ALA A 53 -4.60 34.03 -10.62
CA ALA A 53 -4.32 34.29 -9.20
C ALA A 53 -5.27 33.51 -8.29
N ALA A 54 -6.57 33.50 -8.59
CA ALA A 54 -7.56 32.73 -7.82
C ALA A 54 -7.33 31.20 -7.94
N ILE A 55 -6.91 30.72 -9.12
CA ILE A 55 -6.54 29.31 -9.30
C ILE A 55 -5.28 28.98 -8.49
N ALA A 56 -4.27 29.85 -8.48
CA ALA A 56 -3.07 29.66 -7.65
C ALA A 56 -3.42 29.56 -6.16
N GLU A 57 -4.34 30.39 -5.68
CA GLU A 57 -4.82 30.31 -4.30
C GLU A 57 -5.56 29.00 -4.02
N THR A 58 -6.36 28.51 -4.98
CA THR A 58 -7.02 27.19 -4.88
C THR A 58 -5.97 26.06 -4.79
N ILE A 59 -4.94 26.10 -5.63
CA ILE A 59 -3.86 25.10 -5.62
C ILE A 59 -3.08 25.15 -4.31
N ASN A 60 -2.82 26.35 -3.76
CA ASN A 60 -2.17 26.48 -2.46
C ASN A 60 -2.96 25.78 -1.34
N GLN A 61 -4.30 25.78 -1.41
CA GLN A 61 -5.16 25.10 -0.44
C GLN A 61 -5.15 23.57 -0.54
N PHE A 62 -4.52 22.99 -1.56
CA PHE A 62 -4.30 21.54 -1.63
C PHE A 62 -3.20 21.08 -0.67
N TYR A 63 -2.35 22.00 -0.23
CA TYR A 63 -1.23 21.72 0.64
C TYR A 63 -1.53 22.13 2.08
N GLU A 64 -0.86 21.47 3.02
CA GLU A 64 -1.01 21.76 4.45
C GLU A 64 -0.35 23.08 4.86
N ASP A 65 0.63 23.54 4.10
CA ASP A 65 1.36 24.78 4.33
C ASP A 65 1.91 25.39 3.02
N GLU A 66 2.47 26.60 3.15
CA GLU A 66 3.06 27.36 2.04
C GLU A 66 4.29 26.69 1.41
N GLY A 67 4.92 25.73 2.11
CA GLY A 67 6.05 24.96 1.60
C GLY A 67 5.67 23.99 0.49
N LYS A 68 4.36 23.72 0.30
CA LYS A 68 3.81 22.84 -0.75
C LYS A 68 4.44 21.43 -0.80
N VAL A 69 4.94 20.95 0.35
CA VAL A 69 5.54 19.63 0.44
C VAL A 69 4.45 18.58 0.65
N PHE A 70 3.57 18.79 1.62
CA PHE A 70 2.56 17.83 2.02
C PHE A 70 1.17 18.26 1.56
N LEU A 71 0.44 17.34 0.92
CA LEU A 71 -0.98 17.52 0.62
C LEU A 71 -1.81 17.39 1.89
N ARG A 72 -2.91 18.12 1.97
CA ARG A 72 -3.92 17.91 3.03
C ARG A 72 -4.52 16.51 2.91
N GLY A 73 -4.78 15.86 4.05
CA GLY A 73 -5.23 14.47 4.09
C GLY A 73 -6.62 14.19 3.50
N ASP A 74 -7.46 15.22 3.31
CA ASP A 74 -8.82 15.12 2.77
C ASP A 74 -8.92 15.57 1.30
N LEU A 75 -7.80 15.81 0.62
CA LEU A 75 -7.80 16.20 -0.79
C LEU A 75 -8.31 15.06 -1.69
N LEU A 76 -9.31 15.37 -2.50
CA LEU A 76 -9.89 14.42 -3.46
C LEU A 76 -9.41 14.69 -4.88
N ASP A 77 -9.35 13.64 -5.70
CA ASP A 77 -9.11 13.75 -7.16
C ASP A 77 -10.05 14.76 -7.83
N SER A 78 -11.31 14.80 -7.39
CA SER A 78 -12.30 15.74 -7.91
C SER A 78 -11.95 17.20 -7.64
N ASP A 79 -11.25 17.49 -6.55
CA ASP A 79 -10.83 18.86 -6.22
C ASP A 79 -9.75 19.33 -7.21
N ILE A 80 -8.77 18.46 -7.49
CA ILE A 80 -7.68 18.71 -8.45
C ILE A 80 -8.26 18.83 -9.86
N ALA A 81 -9.15 17.93 -10.26
CA ALA A 81 -9.82 17.96 -11.56
C ALA A 81 -10.66 19.24 -11.77
N ALA A 82 -11.33 19.72 -10.71
CA ALA A 82 -12.07 20.98 -10.76
C ALA A 82 -11.14 22.19 -10.96
N ALA A 83 -9.98 22.23 -10.30
CA ALA A 83 -8.98 23.26 -10.51
C ALA A 83 -8.36 23.19 -11.91
N ARG A 84 -8.09 21.98 -12.42
CA ARG A 84 -7.64 21.73 -13.80
C ARG A 84 -8.61 22.28 -14.83
N THR A 85 -9.90 21.95 -14.69
CA THR A 85 -10.95 22.44 -15.59
C THR A 85 -11.02 23.96 -15.61
N LYS A 86 -10.89 24.61 -14.44
CA LYS A 86 -10.81 26.08 -14.36
C LYS A 86 -9.59 26.61 -15.07
N LEU A 87 -8.40 26.02 -14.86
CA LEU A 87 -7.16 26.43 -15.50
C LEU A 87 -7.22 26.29 -17.03
N ASP A 88 -7.76 25.19 -17.53
CA ASP A 88 -7.88 24.92 -18.96
C ASP A 88 -8.82 25.93 -19.64
N SER A 89 -9.84 26.43 -18.93
CA SER A 89 -10.76 27.45 -19.44
C SER A 89 -10.12 28.84 -19.61
N VAL A 90 -9.00 29.11 -18.93
CA VAL A 90 -8.30 30.40 -19.04
C VAL A 90 -7.54 30.45 -20.35
N LYS A 91 -8.03 31.24 -21.30
CA LYS A 91 -7.30 31.51 -22.54
C LYS A 91 -6.14 32.47 -22.27
N ALA A 92 -4.98 32.17 -22.85
CA ALA A 92 -3.73 32.89 -22.58
C ALA A 92 -2.88 33.13 -23.84
N ASN A 93 -3.09 32.38 -24.92
CA ASN A 93 -2.27 32.51 -26.14
C ASN A 93 -3.05 33.13 -27.31
N ALA A 94 -2.33 33.70 -28.27
CA ALA A 94 -2.92 34.38 -29.43
C ALA A 94 -3.73 33.45 -30.33
N GLU A 95 -3.30 32.19 -30.46
CA GLU A 95 -3.93 31.17 -31.29
C GLU A 95 -5.35 30.83 -30.81
N GLU A 96 -5.58 30.79 -29.50
CA GLU A 96 -6.90 30.58 -28.86
C GLU A 96 -7.92 31.68 -29.17
N TYR A 97 -7.46 32.82 -29.66
CA TYR A 97 -8.26 33.95 -30.14
C TYR A 97 -8.20 34.13 -31.67
N GLY A 98 -7.37 33.37 -32.38
CA GLY A 98 -7.16 33.50 -33.82
C GLY A 98 -6.52 34.83 -34.23
N ILE A 99 -5.57 35.32 -33.43
CA ILE A 99 -4.78 36.53 -33.70
C ILE A 99 -3.28 36.21 -33.80
N GLN A 100 -2.47 37.15 -34.28
CA GLN A 100 -1.01 37.05 -34.28
C GLN A 100 -0.48 37.33 -32.87
N SER A 101 0.60 36.63 -32.49
CA SER A 101 1.24 36.80 -31.18
C SER A 101 1.70 38.22 -30.91
N ASP A 102 2.16 38.93 -31.95
CA ASP A 102 2.65 40.31 -31.86
C ASP A 102 1.52 41.33 -31.60
N ASP A 103 0.25 40.93 -31.76
CA ASP A 103 -0.92 41.77 -31.48
C ASP A 103 -1.45 41.62 -30.04
N LEU A 104 -0.90 40.69 -29.27
CA LEU A 104 -1.16 40.62 -27.84
C LEU A 104 -0.45 41.78 -27.14
N LYS A 105 -1.12 42.35 -26.13
CA LYS A 105 -0.53 43.38 -25.30
C LYS A 105 0.70 42.87 -24.54
N ASP A 106 1.54 43.82 -24.17
CA ASP A 106 2.65 43.59 -23.23
C ASP A 106 2.15 42.92 -21.94
N GLY A 107 2.84 41.86 -21.51
CA GLY A 107 2.48 41.07 -20.34
C GLY A 107 1.74 39.75 -20.63
N ALA A 108 1.29 39.51 -21.86
CA ALA A 108 0.67 38.22 -22.22
C ALA A 108 1.61 37.02 -22.03
N THR A 109 2.91 37.18 -22.28
CA THR A 109 3.93 36.13 -22.00
C THR A 109 3.95 35.71 -20.53
N ALA A 110 3.78 36.66 -19.60
CA ALA A 110 3.75 36.34 -18.17
C ALA A 110 2.50 35.53 -17.78
N ILE A 111 1.37 35.76 -18.45
CA ILE A 111 0.13 34.99 -18.26
C ILE A 111 0.29 33.57 -18.80
N ILE A 112 0.90 33.40 -19.98
CA ILE A 112 1.20 32.09 -20.56
C ILE A 112 2.11 31.29 -19.62
N GLU A 113 3.18 31.91 -19.15
CA GLU A 113 4.14 31.27 -18.24
C GLU A 113 3.49 30.93 -16.90
N LYS A 114 2.65 31.82 -16.35
CA LYS A 114 1.91 31.54 -15.12
C LYS A 114 0.94 30.38 -15.30
N LYS A 115 0.21 30.31 -16.42
CA LYS A 115 -0.69 29.19 -16.72
C LYS A 115 0.08 27.87 -16.76
N LYS A 116 1.23 27.85 -17.45
CA LYS A 116 2.13 26.68 -17.50
C LYS A 116 2.61 26.25 -16.12
N GLN A 117 3.07 27.19 -15.29
CA GLN A 117 3.49 26.89 -13.91
C GLN A 117 2.35 26.27 -13.09
N LEU A 118 1.12 26.79 -13.20
CA LEU A 118 -0.02 26.22 -12.49
C LEU A 118 -0.40 24.84 -13.03
N THR A 119 -0.21 24.57 -14.32
CA THR A 119 -0.37 23.22 -14.90
C THR A 119 0.62 22.25 -14.26
N GLU A 120 1.90 22.62 -14.17
CA GLU A 120 2.93 21.80 -13.54
C GLU A 120 2.68 21.60 -12.03
N GLU A 121 2.18 22.61 -11.32
CA GLU A 121 1.78 22.46 -9.91
C GLU A 121 0.58 21.51 -9.74
N LEU A 122 -0.39 21.54 -10.66
CA LEU A 122 -1.52 20.60 -10.65
C LEU A 122 -1.08 19.17 -10.98
N ASP A 123 -0.17 18.99 -11.96
CA ASP A 123 0.39 17.67 -12.29
C ASP A 123 1.08 17.07 -11.06
N LYS A 124 1.90 17.86 -10.36
CA LYS A 124 2.54 17.42 -9.11
C LYS A 124 1.53 17.04 -8.02
N ALA A 125 0.50 17.86 -7.82
CA ALA A 125 -0.54 17.57 -6.83
C ALA A 125 -1.29 16.27 -7.17
N GLN A 126 -1.58 16.06 -8.46
CA GLN A 126 -2.24 14.85 -8.96
C GLN A 126 -1.39 13.60 -8.73
N ASP A 127 -0.09 13.66 -9.05
CA ASP A 127 0.84 12.56 -8.83
C ASP A 127 0.95 12.23 -7.34
N LYS A 128 1.10 13.25 -6.49
CA LYS A 128 1.13 13.05 -5.02
C LYS A 128 -0.15 12.40 -4.51
N GLN A 129 -1.31 12.90 -4.92
CA GLN A 129 -2.60 12.35 -4.50
C GLN A 129 -2.73 10.87 -4.92
N LEU A 130 -2.35 10.56 -6.16
CA LEU A 130 -2.44 9.20 -6.70
C LEU A 130 -1.59 8.24 -5.87
N ILE A 131 -0.34 8.62 -5.63
CA ILE A 131 0.62 7.82 -4.88
C ILE A 131 0.20 7.70 -3.41
N GLN A 132 -0.34 8.75 -2.79
CA GLN A 132 -0.90 8.67 -1.44
C GLN A 132 -2.07 7.68 -1.37
N THR A 133 -2.96 7.71 -2.36
CA THR A 133 -4.10 6.79 -2.46
C THR A 133 -3.62 5.35 -2.63
N GLN A 134 -2.68 5.11 -3.54
CA GLN A 134 -2.07 3.79 -3.75
C GLN A 134 -1.38 3.28 -2.48
N THR A 135 -0.61 4.13 -1.80
CA THR A 135 0.09 3.78 -0.55
C THR A 135 -0.91 3.44 0.56
N ASN A 136 -1.95 4.27 0.74
CA ASN A 136 -3.03 3.98 1.70
C ASN A 136 -3.71 2.64 1.40
N ASN A 137 -3.85 2.29 0.13
CA ASN A 137 -4.49 1.04 -0.28
C ASN A 137 -3.68 -0.22 0.06
N LEU A 138 -2.39 -0.10 0.42
CA LEU A 138 -1.57 -1.20 0.93
C LEU A 138 -1.97 -1.64 2.34
N PHE A 139 -2.68 -0.78 3.09
CA PHE A 139 -2.92 -0.95 4.52
C PHE A 139 -4.40 -1.09 4.86
N GLU A 140 -4.72 -1.77 5.97
CA GLU A 140 -6.11 -1.92 6.44
C GLU A 140 -6.77 -0.58 6.78
N ASN A 141 -5.97 0.38 7.25
CA ASN A 141 -6.37 1.75 7.52
C ASN A 141 -5.43 2.72 6.79
N PRO A 142 -5.91 3.91 6.37
CA PRO A 142 -5.05 4.96 5.85
C PRO A 142 -3.91 5.31 6.82
N VAL A 143 -2.78 5.77 6.29
CA VAL A 143 -1.65 6.18 7.11
C VAL A 143 -2.04 7.32 8.05
N SER A 144 -1.48 7.32 9.26
CA SER A 144 -1.83 8.29 10.30
C SER A 144 -1.26 9.69 10.07
N SER A 145 -0.17 9.82 9.30
CA SER A 145 0.43 11.11 8.97
C SER A 145 1.21 11.07 7.66
N TRP A 146 1.13 12.15 6.88
CA TRP A 146 1.99 12.34 5.71
C TRP A 146 3.23 13.21 5.99
N LYS A 147 3.33 13.83 7.16
CA LYS A 147 4.50 14.63 7.55
C LYS A 147 5.65 13.79 8.08
N GLN A 148 5.31 12.66 8.70
CA GLN A 148 6.26 11.75 9.31
C GLN A 148 5.67 10.35 9.27
N ALA A 149 6.43 9.37 8.78
CA ALA A 149 5.96 8.00 8.79
C ALA A 149 5.90 7.46 10.22
N VAL A 150 4.80 6.76 10.52
CA VAL A 150 4.60 6.06 11.78
C VAL A 150 4.42 4.58 11.48
N ASN A 151 5.13 3.72 12.19
CA ASN A 151 5.08 2.28 11.99
C ASN A 151 3.89 1.63 12.72
N ASP A 152 2.71 2.24 12.61
CA ASP A 152 1.41 1.77 13.13
C ASP A 152 0.57 1.05 12.06
N VAL A 153 1.03 1.07 10.82
CA VAL A 153 0.34 0.50 9.66
C VAL A 153 0.38 -1.02 9.62
N VAL A 154 -0.72 -1.60 9.14
CA VAL A 154 -0.94 -3.05 8.98
C VAL A 154 -1.31 -3.32 7.53
N ILE A 155 -0.57 -4.19 6.84
CA ILE A 155 -0.87 -4.50 5.43
C ILE A 155 -2.22 -5.22 5.28
N LYS A 156 -2.89 -5.05 4.13
CA LYS A 156 -4.05 -5.88 3.78
C LYS A 156 -3.62 -7.30 3.42
N GLU A 157 -4.56 -8.24 3.52
CA GLU A 157 -4.32 -9.66 3.22
C GLU A 157 -3.78 -9.90 1.81
N ASP A 158 -4.18 -9.08 0.84
CA ASP A 158 -3.85 -9.18 -0.59
C ASP A 158 -2.64 -8.35 -1.02
N THR A 159 -2.01 -7.62 -0.09
CA THR A 159 -0.82 -6.81 -0.41
C THR A 159 0.39 -7.70 -0.68
N ARG A 160 1.03 -7.52 -1.84
CA ARG A 160 2.11 -8.37 -2.35
C ARG A 160 3.21 -7.52 -3.01
N ASP A 161 4.30 -8.16 -3.41
CA ASP A 161 5.46 -7.47 -3.99
C ASP A 161 5.13 -6.68 -5.26
N ASP A 162 4.16 -7.15 -6.06
CA ASP A 162 3.68 -6.48 -7.26
C ASP A 162 2.93 -5.18 -6.93
N THR A 163 2.06 -5.17 -5.93
CA THR A 163 1.35 -3.95 -5.51
C THR A 163 2.30 -2.93 -4.90
N LEU A 164 3.30 -3.37 -4.12
CA LEU A 164 4.39 -2.51 -3.64
C LEU A 164 5.23 -1.95 -4.80
N GLY A 165 5.56 -2.79 -5.77
CA GLY A 165 6.29 -2.40 -6.97
C GLY A 165 5.57 -1.34 -7.80
N GLN A 166 4.24 -1.43 -7.92
CA GLN A 166 3.43 -0.43 -8.61
C GLN A 166 3.53 0.95 -7.95
N VAL A 167 3.45 1.03 -6.61
CA VAL A 167 3.58 2.33 -5.90
C VAL A 167 4.98 2.92 -6.09
N ARG A 168 6.02 2.08 -6.01
CA ARG A 168 7.41 2.52 -6.25
C ARG A 168 7.62 3.04 -7.66
N GLU A 169 7.04 2.37 -8.66
CA GLU A 169 7.13 2.81 -10.05
C GLU A 169 6.37 4.12 -10.26
N SER A 170 5.16 4.25 -9.73
CA SER A 170 4.42 5.52 -9.77
C SER A 170 5.21 6.67 -9.13
N LEU A 171 5.84 6.44 -7.98
CA LEU A 171 6.72 7.41 -7.34
C LEU A 171 7.90 7.80 -8.24
N LYS A 172 8.59 6.81 -8.82
CA LYS A 172 9.72 7.04 -9.72
C LYS A 172 9.33 7.83 -10.97
N LEU A 173 8.18 7.53 -11.56
CA LEU A 173 7.67 8.20 -12.75
C LEU A 173 7.25 9.65 -12.48
N SER A 174 6.78 9.96 -11.26
CA SER A 174 6.44 11.33 -10.86
C SER A 174 7.66 12.27 -10.77
N LYS A 175 8.86 11.71 -10.57
CA LYS A 175 10.12 12.47 -10.38
C LYS A 175 10.08 13.49 -9.24
N ILE A 176 9.23 13.24 -8.24
CA ILE A 176 9.11 14.09 -7.05
C ILE A 176 10.15 13.66 -6.02
N GLU A 177 11.15 14.50 -5.78
CA GLU A 177 12.26 14.27 -4.87
C GLU A 177 12.25 15.31 -3.73
N ASP A 178 11.29 15.20 -2.82
CA ASP A 178 11.15 16.10 -1.67
C ASP A 178 10.82 15.32 -0.38
N GLY A 179 10.57 16.04 0.72
CA GLY A 179 10.27 15.42 2.01
C GLY A 179 9.05 14.49 1.99
N TRP A 180 8.09 14.71 1.09
CA TRP A 180 6.93 13.84 0.95
C TRP A 180 7.30 12.49 0.32
N SER A 181 8.19 12.45 -0.68
CA SER A 181 8.58 11.17 -1.28
C SER A 181 9.42 10.32 -0.33
N ALA A 182 10.19 10.94 0.57
CA ALA A 182 10.86 10.22 1.65
C ALA A 182 9.86 9.52 2.60
N VAL A 183 8.77 10.19 2.96
CA VAL A 183 7.72 9.59 3.81
C VAL A 183 7.00 8.44 3.09
N VAL A 184 6.72 8.57 1.79
CA VAL A 184 6.17 7.48 0.98
C VAL A 184 7.09 6.27 1.00
N LEU A 185 8.40 6.47 0.78
CA LEU A 185 9.39 5.38 0.80
C LEU A 185 9.44 4.68 2.16
N GLU A 186 9.37 5.42 3.26
CA GLU A 186 9.38 4.84 4.60
C GLU A 186 8.13 3.99 4.88
N TYR A 187 6.95 4.42 4.44
CA TYR A 187 5.75 3.59 4.49
C TYR A 187 5.87 2.34 3.61
N LEU A 188 6.46 2.46 2.42
CA LEU A 188 6.72 1.31 1.55
C LEU A 188 7.70 0.32 2.18
N ASP A 189 8.68 0.79 2.94
CA ASP A 189 9.60 -0.08 3.69
C ASP A 189 8.89 -0.82 4.83
N PHE A 190 7.97 -0.16 5.55
CA PHE A 190 7.14 -0.84 6.55
C PHE A 190 6.25 -1.93 5.93
N ALA A 191 5.65 -1.65 4.77
CA ALA A 191 4.85 -2.62 4.06
C ALA A 191 5.72 -3.77 3.51
N ASN A 192 6.90 -3.46 2.98
CA ASN A 192 7.85 -4.43 2.45
C ASN A 192 8.33 -5.42 3.53
N ALA A 193 8.64 -4.94 4.73
CA ALA A 193 9.02 -5.80 5.83
C ALA A 193 7.90 -6.76 6.25
N GLN A 194 6.64 -6.30 6.20
CA GLN A 194 5.48 -7.16 6.48
C GLN A 194 5.24 -8.18 5.36
N VAL A 195 5.32 -7.79 4.10
CA VAL A 195 5.18 -8.70 2.94
C VAL A 195 6.29 -9.74 2.92
N ALA A 196 7.55 -9.35 3.17
CA ALA A 196 8.67 -10.27 3.24
C ALA A 196 8.43 -11.37 4.30
N ARG A 197 7.97 -10.99 5.49
CA ARG A 197 7.61 -11.95 6.54
C ARG A 197 6.49 -12.89 6.11
N VAL A 198 5.45 -12.36 5.47
CA VAL A 198 4.34 -13.17 4.95
C VAL A 198 4.85 -14.20 3.93
N ASN A 199 5.68 -13.78 2.98
CA ASN A 199 6.27 -14.66 1.97
C ASN A 199 7.18 -15.75 2.60
N GLU A 200 7.97 -15.39 3.62
CA GLU A 200 8.81 -16.35 4.37
C GLU A 200 7.97 -17.40 5.10
N ILE A 201 6.88 -16.96 5.75
CA ILE A 201 5.93 -17.87 6.42
C ILE A 201 5.27 -18.79 5.40
N GLU A 202 4.75 -18.26 4.29
CA GLU A 202 4.13 -19.05 3.22
C GLU A 202 5.10 -20.09 2.66
N THR A 203 6.36 -19.70 2.43
CA THR A 203 7.42 -20.61 1.97
C THR A 203 7.69 -21.71 3.00
N SER A 204 7.79 -21.35 4.28
CA SER A 204 8.00 -22.32 5.36
C SER A 204 6.83 -23.30 5.46
N VAL A 205 5.59 -22.82 5.43
CA VAL A 205 4.38 -23.66 5.45
C VAL A 205 4.37 -24.60 4.24
N GLN A 206 4.60 -24.10 3.02
CA GLN A 206 4.63 -24.94 1.81
C GLN A 206 5.73 -25.99 1.82
N SER A 207 6.87 -25.70 2.47
CA SER A 207 7.94 -26.69 2.63
C SER A 207 7.57 -27.78 3.63
N MET A 208 6.88 -27.43 4.73
CA MET A 208 6.57 -28.32 5.86
C MET A 208 5.24 -29.07 5.69
N LEU A 209 4.31 -28.54 4.90
CA LEU A 209 2.97 -29.06 4.72
C LEU A 209 2.62 -29.08 3.22
N GLN A 210 2.59 -30.28 2.63
CA GLN A 210 2.23 -30.48 1.22
C GLN A 210 1.01 -31.38 1.13
N GLU A 211 0.01 -30.97 0.35
CA GLU A 211 -1.25 -31.70 0.19
C GLU A 211 -1.92 -32.09 1.54
N GLY A 212 -1.76 -31.23 2.55
CA GLY A 212 -2.29 -31.45 3.90
C GLY A 212 -1.50 -32.46 4.74
N LYS A 213 -0.32 -32.91 4.30
CA LYS A 213 0.56 -33.82 5.04
C LYS A 213 1.90 -33.19 5.37
N VAL A 214 2.41 -33.45 6.57
CA VAL A 214 3.76 -33.01 6.96
C VAL A 214 4.83 -33.68 6.11
N THR A 215 5.83 -32.92 5.71
CA THR A 215 7.01 -33.40 4.97
C THR A 215 8.19 -33.63 5.91
N GLU A 216 9.31 -34.13 5.37
CA GLU A 216 10.57 -34.25 6.13
C GLU A 216 11.15 -32.89 6.56
N ALA A 217 10.77 -31.80 5.91
CA ALA A 217 11.19 -30.45 6.29
C ALA A 217 10.49 -29.96 7.57
N ALA A 218 9.39 -30.59 7.96
CA ALA A 218 8.71 -30.31 9.22
C ALA A 218 9.50 -30.90 10.40
N THR A 219 10.44 -30.14 10.94
CA THR A 219 11.17 -30.49 12.16
C THR A 219 10.61 -29.73 13.36
N TYR A 220 10.94 -30.17 14.58
CA TYR A 220 10.54 -29.44 15.79
C TYR A 220 11.13 -28.02 15.84
N GLU A 221 12.38 -27.85 15.41
CA GLU A 221 13.02 -26.54 15.29
C GLU A 221 12.31 -25.67 14.23
N GLY A 222 12.00 -26.25 13.06
CA GLY A 222 11.25 -25.57 12.02
C GLY A 222 9.87 -25.09 12.49
N TYR A 223 9.16 -25.93 13.25
CA TYR A 223 7.89 -25.58 13.88
C TYR A 223 8.02 -24.37 14.82
N LEU A 224 9.03 -24.36 15.71
CA LEU A 224 9.25 -23.24 16.63
C LEU A 224 9.60 -21.94 15.90
N ASN A 225 10.44 -22.02 14.88
CA ASN A 225 10.79 -20.86 14.04
C ASN A 225 9.57 -20.30 13.31
N LEU A 226 8.74 -21.17 12.75
CA LEU A 226 7.49 -20.80 12.11
C LEU A 226 6.52 -20.13 13.10
N ALA A 227 6.32 -20.72 14.28
CA ALA A 227 5.49 -20.15 15.34
C ALA A 227 5.96 -18.75 15.76
N ASN A 228 7.27 -18.58 15.94
CA ASN A 228 7.87 -17.29 16.25
C ASN A 228 7.61 -16.25 15.15
N SER A 229 7.79 -16.61 13.87
CA SER A 229 7.52 -15.71 12.75
C SER A 229 6.04 -15.30 12.67
N ILE A 230 5.12 -16.27 12.81
CA ILE A 230 3.67 -16.04 12.82
C ILE A 230 3.26 -15.09 13.95
N SER A 231 3.90 -15.20 15.13
CA SER A 231 3.58 -14.33 16.28
C SER A 231 3.77 -12.84 15.96
N GLN A 232 4.69 -12.52 15.04
CA GLN A 232 5.03 -11.16 14.62
C GLN A 232 4.23 -10.66 13.40
N VAL A 233 3.31 -11.47 12.85
CA VAL A 233 2.37 -11.01 11.82
C VAL A 233 1.37 -10.05 12.46
N ARG A 234 1.23 -8.86 11.87
CA ARG A 234 0.33 -7.81 12.37
C ARG A 234 -1.11 -7.96 11.88
N ASN A 235 -1.27 -8.38 10.62
CA ASN A 235 -2.60 -8.62 10.04
C ASN A 235 -3.23 -9.84 10.71
N GLN A 236 -4.38 -9.65 11.37
CA GLN A 236 -4.99 -10.71 12.18
C GLN A 236 -5.51 -11.87 11.31
N ALA A 237 -6.09 -11.59 10.14
CA ALA A 237 -6.61 -12.63 9.24
C ALA A 237 -5.47 -13.53 8.72
N LEU A 238 -4.36 -12.94 8.29
CA LEU A 238 -3.17 -13.70 7.90
C LEU A 238 -2.59 -14.51 9.06
N LYS A 239 -2.54 -13.91 10.26
CA LYS A 239 -2.05 -14.60 11.47
C LYS A 239 -2.90 -15.83 11.81
N ASP A 240 -4.22 -15.70 11.74
CA ASP A 240 -5.15 -16.80 12.03
C ASP A 240 -5.03 -17.93 11.00
N LYS A 241 -4.89 -17.58 9.71
CA LYS A 241 -4.61 -18.53 8.63
C LYS A 241 -3.34 -19.33 8.91
N PHE A 242 -2.22 -18.65 9.16
CA PHE A 242 -0.96 -19.34 9.42
C PHE A 242 -0.94 -20.13 10.73
N THR A 243 -1.68 -19.68 11.75
CA THR A 243 -1.83 -20.43 13.01
C THR A 243 -2.58 -21.75 12.78
N THR A 244 -3.55 -21.76 11.86
CA THR A 244 -4.27 -22.97 11.45
C THR A 244 -3.34 -23.97 10.76
N ASP A 245 -2.49 -23.49 9.86
CA ASP A 245 -1.46 -24.31 9.19
C ASP A 245 -0.45 -24.88 10.20
N LEU A 246 0.05 -24.02 11.11
CA LEU A 246 0.97 -24.42 12.18
C LEU A 246 0.34 -25.50 13.08
N THR A 247 -0.93 -25.36 13.46
CA THR A 247 -1.65 -26.35 14.28
C THR A 247 -1.74 -27.70 13.57
N THR A 248 -2.00 -27.69 12.26
CA THR A 248 -2.02 -28.90 11.44
C THR A 248 -0.66 -29.60 11.42
N ILE A 249 0.42 -28.84 11.22
CA ILE A 249 1.80 -29.35 11.26
C ILE A 249 2.10 -29.97 12.63
N GLY A 250 1.82 -29.26 13.72
CA GLY A 250 2.10 -29.72 15.09
C GLY A 250 1.40 -31.02 15.45
N ASN A 251 0.12 -31.16 15.09
CA ASN A 251 -0.67 -32.37 15.35
C ASN A 251 -0.10 -33.60 14.64
N GLN A 252 0.36 -33.44 13.40
CA GLN A 252 0.93 -34.54 12.63
C GLN A 252 2.34 -34.91 13.10
N LEU A 253 3.19 -33.93 13.45
CA LEU A 253 4.52 -34.21 13.99
C LEU A 253 4.50 -35.01 15.30
N ASN A 254 3.57 -34.68 16.20
CA ASN A 254 3.40 -35.41 17.45
C ASN A 254 2.90 -36.86 17.19
N SER A 255 2.01 -37.03 16.21
CA SER A 255 1.47 -38.35 15.82
C SER A 255 2.54 -39.25 15.21
N THR A 256 3.42 -38.72 14.36
CA THR A 256 4.54 -39.48 13.75
C THR A 256 5.54 -39.94 14.82
N SER A 257 5.82 -39.09 15.81
CA SER A 257 6.72 -39.42 16.93
C SER A 257 6.16 -40.54 17.81
N SER A 258 4.84 -40.57 18.03
CA SER A 258 4.18 -41.61 18.85
C SER A 258 4.12 -43.00 18.18
N THR A 259 4.23 -43.07 16.85
CA THR A 259 4.19 -44.34 16.10
C THR A 259 5.57 -45.02 16.05
N ALA A 260 6.67 -44.25 16.14
CA ALA A 260 8.03 -44.79 16.13
C ALA A 260 8.44 -45.48 17.45
N SER A 261 7.77 -45.18 18.58
CA SER A 261 8.08 -45.80 19.88
C SER A 261 7.46 -47.19 20.11
N ASN A 262 6.74 -47.77 19.14
CA ASN A 262 6.04 -49.05 19.34
C ASN A 262 6.48 -50.18 18.37
N SER A 263 7.67 -50.08 17.78
CA SER A 263 8.26 -51.16 16.98
C SER A 263 9.70 -51.45 17.44
N THR A 264 9.81 -52.16 18.55
CA THR A 264 10.96 -53.03 18.81
C THR A 264 10.40 -54.42 19.08
N ASP A 265 9.87 -55.04 18.03
CA ASP A 265 9.55 -56.46 18.04
C ASP A 265 10.89 -57.22 18.01
N TRP A 266 11.40 -57.51 19.21
CA TRP A 266 12.56 -58.35 19.42
C TRP A 266 12.17 -59.79 19.09
N SER A 267 12.23 -60.17 17.81
CA SER A 267 12.16 -61.57 17.42
C SER A 267 13.47 -62.25 17.82
N SER A 268 13.51 -62.81 19.03
CA SER A 268 14.57 -63.76 19.39
C SER A 268 14.28 -65.07 18.68
N SER A 269 15.05 -65.36 17.63
CA SER A 269 15.16 -66.71 17.08
C SER A 269 15.90 -67.57 18.12
N TYR A 270 15.16 -68.39 18.86
CA TYR A 270 15.70 -69.57 19.52
C TYR A 270 15.47 -70.77 18.59
N ASP A 271 16.56 -71.16 17.95
CA ASP A 271 16.76 -72.49 17.37
C ASP A 271 17.52 -73.31 18.41
N ASP A 272 16.91 -74.37 18.94
CA ASP A 272 17.64 -75.58 19.36
C ASP A 272 16.71 -76.79 19.42
N GLY A 273 17.23 -77.90 18.89
CA GLY A 273 16.52 -79.14 18.65
C GLY A 273 16.43 -80.07 19.86
N THR A 274 15.31 -80.80 19.91
CA THR A 274 15.13 -82.17 20.41
C THR A 274 16.16 -82.79 21.38
N SER A 275 15.71 -83.19 22.58
CA SER A 275 15.52 -84.62 22.96
C SER A 275 15.36 -84.85 24.48
N ALA A 276 14.19 -85.42 24.82
CA ALA A 276 13.90 -86.51 25.78
C ALA A 276 14.43 -86.55 27.23
N THR A 277 13.52 -87.09 28.07
CA THR A 277 13.64 -87.80 29.35
C THR A 277 13.54 -87.03 30.68
N ASP A 278 12.41 -87.29 31.35
CA ASP A 278 12.18 -87.64 32.76
C ASP A 278 13.04 -86.96 33.84
N ASN A 279 12.39 -86.31 34.83
CA ASN A 279 12.21 -86.83 36.19
C ASN A 279 11.66 -85.74 37.16
N GLU A 280 10.98 -86.21 38.19
CA GLU A 280 10.31 -85.54 39.31
C GLU A 280 11.19 -84.58 40.13
N GLY A 281 10.59 -83.58 40.81
CA GLY A 281 11.31 -82.83 41.86
C GLY A 281 10.67 -81.54 42.36
N ASN A 282 9.83 -81.68 43.38
CA ASN A 282 9.33 -80.69 44.33
C ASN A 282 10.39 -79.67 44.86
N THR A 283 10.02 -78.39 45.06
CA THR A 283 10.07 -77.61 46.34
C THR A 283 10.23 -76.09 46.18
N ALA A 284 9.61 -75.39 47.13
CA ALA A 284 9.53 -73.94 47.33
C ALA A 284 10.74 -73.33 48.04
N THR A 285 10.89 -72.00 47.92
CA THR A 285 11.41 -70.98 48.88
C THR A 285 11.56 -69.67 48.08
N ASP A 286 10.77 -68.62 48.24
CA ASP A 286 10.66 -67.66 49.35
C ASP A 286 12.02 -67.15 49.88
N SER A 287 12.30 -65.86 49.64
CA SER A 287 13.21 -65.00 50.43
C SER A 287 13.08 -63.54 49.99
N ASP A 288 12.18 -62.87 50.70
CA ASP A 288 12.22 -61.51 51.22
C ASP A 288 13.63 -60.85 51.38
N SER A 289 13.73 -59.59 50.97
CA SER A 289 14.43 -58.44 51.59
C SER A 289 14.53 -57.31 50.55
N GLY A 290 14.22 -56.04 50.77
CA GLY A 290 14.09 -55.26 52.00
C GLY A 290 15.16 -54.15 52.02
N TYR A 291 14.72 -52.88 51.89
CA TYR A 291 15.41 -51.61 52.23
C TYR A 291 16.50 -51.11 51.23
N GLN A 292 16.72 -49.81 50.98
CA GLN A 292 16.14 -48.54 51.41
C GLN A 292 16.59 -47.40 50.47
N GLU A 293 15.90 -46.26 50.56
CA GLU A 293 16.19 -44.94 49.98
C GLU A 293 17.58 -44.41 50.34
N ASP A 294 18.13 -43.54 49.48
CA ASP A 294 18.88 -42.36 49.93
C ASP A 294 18.63 -41.20 48.95
N GLU A 295 18.04 -40.13 49.49
CA GLU A 295 18.00 -38.79 48.91
C GLU A 295 19.38 -38.14 49.07
N GLU A 296 19.92 -37.50 48.03
CA GLU A 296 20.88 -36.41 48.25
C GLU A 296 20.55 -35.19 47.38
N ASN A 297 20.27 -34.13 48.13
CA ASN A 297 20.07 -32.75 47.74
C ASN A 297 21.43 -32.05 47.86
N TYR A 298 21.89 -31.29 46.85
CA TYR A 298 22.93 -30.29 47.05
C TYR A 298 22.70 -29.06 46.17
N TYR A 299 22.38 -27.97 46.89
CA TYR A 299 22.61 -26.53 46.68
C TYR A 299 22.82 -25.98 45.27
#